data_AF-A0A8I1EK63-F1
#
_entry.id   AF-A0A8I1EK63-F1
#
_cell.length_a   1.000
_cell.length_b   1.000
_cell.length_c   1.000
_cell.angle_alpha   90.00
_cell.angle_beta   90.00
_cell.angle_gamma   90.00
#
_symmetry.space_group_name_H-M   'P 1'
#
loop_
_entity.id
_entity.type
_entity.pdbx_description
1 polymer ?
#
loop_
_entity_poly.entity_id
_entity_poly.type
_entity_poly.pdbx_seq_one_letter_code
_entity_poly.pdbx_strand_id
1 'polypeptide(L)'
;MAGLWEPVNGVYTASASWLPNLQLLEKWGSSPLLIAVVGGLLGAGFGAWAAGRIAKRSKQHDAITTEIRGTNLAMLLAQQAFNLALGLKISAVKPLTEAYAKARREYQDTANGRRVSETQNLQKISPINPPVDELRTATLEKLTLEGPAIRAALAVIETVHHLNRTLTMRNELVDTLLHDQLPRGMAFEHMYFGIEKDGHCHEGYSDAMRDMGRFTDDLLFFSYTLCQELDKHGVALRARCKKLFRGEVSILRFRLADDVAEGMIPDAEAYKLWLARLQTGASSKKWWRFWHR
;
A
#
# COMPACT_ATOMS: atom_id res chain seq x y z
N MET A 1 15.62 -96.35 21.21
CA MET A 1 14.66 -96.91 22.18
C MET A 1 13.80 -95.77 22.68
N ALA A 2 12.47 -95.95 22.63
CA ALA A 2 11.38 -95.29 23.37
C ALA A 2 11.38 -93.74 23.43
N GLY A 3 10.28 -93.04 23.19
CA GLY A 3 8.87 -93.40 23.15
C GLY A 3 8.08 -92.09 23.29
N LEU A 4 6.90 -92.10 22.68
CA LEU A 4 5.91 -91.03 22.57
C LEU A 4 5.64 -90.24 23.85
N TRP A 5 5.33 -88.95 23.68
CA TRP A 5 4.12 -88.34 24.26
C TRP A 5 3.48 -87.38 23.25
N GLU A 6 2.22 -87.63 22.91
CA GLU A 6 1.25 -86.68 22.35
C GLU A 6 0.02 -86.69 23.30
N PRO A 7 -1.05 -85.89 23.09
CA PRO A 7 -1.15 -84.42 23.02
C PRO A 7 -2.34 -83.92 23.88
N VAL A 8 -2.40 -82.66 24.37
CA VAL A 8 -3.71 -82.12 24.83
C VAL A 8 -3.82 -80.58 24.70
N ASN A 9 -4.76 -80.15 23.86
CA ASN A 9 -5.46 -78.85 23.84
C ASN A 9 -4.67 -77.55 23.60
N GLY A 10 -4.65 -77.19 22.31
CA GLY A 10 -4.83 -75.86 21.73
C GLY A 10 -4.85 -74.65 22.65
N VAL A 11 -3.78 -73.86 22.60
CA VAL A 11 -3.71 -72.48 22.05
C VAL A 11 -2.22 -72.21 21.83
N TYR A 12 -1.78 -72.08 20.57
CA TYR A 12 -0.46 -71.47 20.31
C TYR A 12 -0.64 -69.96 20.36
N THR A 13 -0.42 -69.34 21.53
CA THR A 13 -0.03 -67.93 21.53
C THR A 13 1.44 -67.90 21.16
N ALA A 14 1.74 -67.56 19.90
CA ALA A 14 3.05 -67.06 19.56
C ALA A 14 3.20 -65.69 20.25
N SER A 15 3.64 -65.67 21.51
CA SER A 15 4.27 -64.46 22.04
C SER A 15 5.56 -64.29 21.27
N ALA A 16 5.51 -63.43 20.24
CA ALA A 16 6.73 -62.94 19.62
C ALA A 16 7.60 -62.36 20.74
N SER A 17 8.73 -63.01 20.99
CA SER A 17 9.71 -62.58 21.97
C SER A 17 10.22 -61.20 21.57
N TRP A 18 9.66 -60.18 22.20
CA TRP A 18 10.04 -58.76 22.27
C TRP A 18 11.48 -58.46 22.71
N LEU A 19 12.36 -59.46 22.72
CA LEU A 19 13.78 -59.28 22.95
C LEU A 19 14.54 -59.94 21.79
N PRO A 20 15.17 -59.15 20.90
CA PRO A 20 16.02 -59.71 19.88
C PRO A 20 17.19 -60.44 20.56
N ASN A 21 17.36 -61.71 20.19
CA ASN A 21 18.44 -62.58 20.66
C ASN A 21 19.78 -61.84 20.70
N LEU A 22 20.45 -61.90 21.86
CA LEU A 22 21.78 -61.37 22.12
C LEU A 22 22.90 -61.99 21.24
N GLN A 23 22.57 -62.93 20.35
CA GLN A 23 23.46 -63.40 19.28
C GLN A 23 23.81 -62.30 18.25
N LEU A 24 23.05 -61.19 18.21
CA LEU A 24 23.38 -60.03 17.38
C LEU A 24 24.61 -59.25 17.90
N LEU A 25 25.00 -59.45 19.16
CA LEU A 25 26.11 -58.74 19.81
C LEU A 25 27.48 -59.41 19.61
N GLU A 26 27.53 -60.71 19.30
CA GLU A 26 28.80 -61.43 19.08
C GLU A 26 29.38 -61.29 17.66
N LYS A 27 28.61 -60.78 16.68
CA LYS A 27 29.09 -60.51 15.31
C LYS A 27 29.40 -59.03 15.04
N TRP A 28 29.77 -58.28 16.07
CA TRP A 28 29.99 -56.82 16.03
C TRP A 28 31.23 -56.36 15.26
N GLY A 29 32.17 -57.25 14.92
CA GLY A 29 33.48 -56.86 14.38
C GLY A 29 33.60 -56.66 12.86
N SER A 30 32.71 -57.22 12.03
CA SER A 30 32.94 -57.24 10.56
C SER A 30 31.71 -57.68 9.73
N SER A 31 30.55 -57.09 9.99
CA SER A 31 29.31 -57.41 9.25
C SER A 31 29.05 -56.40 8.12
N PRO A 32 29.08 -56.82 6.83
CA PRO A 32 28.69 -55.97 5.68
C PRO A 32 27.25 -55.42 5.80
N LEU A 33 26.38 -56.13 6.51
CA LEU A 33 25.00 -55.71 6.80
C LEU A 33 24.97 -54.50 7.77
N LEU A 34 25.87 -54.45 8.76
CA LEU A 34 25.93 -53.34 9.72
C LEU A 34 26.50 -52.09 9.04
N ILE A 35 27.51 -52.25 8.18
CA ILE A 35 28.02 -51.17 7.31
C ILE A 35 26.93 -50.66 6.35
N ALA A 36 26.13 -51.56 5.77
CA ALA A 36 25.01 -51.19 4.90
C ALA A 36 23.88 -50.48 5.65
N VAL A 37 23.55 -50.90 6.88
CA VAL A 37 22.51 -50.27 7.71
C VAL A 37 22.97 -48.90 8.23
N VAL A 38 24.20 -48.78 8.74
CA VAL A 38 24.76 -47.50 9.19
C VAL A 38 24.97 -46.56 8.00
N GLY A 39 25.45 -47.07 6.86
CA GLY A 39 25.58 -46.31 5.62
C GLY A 39 24.22 -45.85 5.05
N GLY A 40 23.19 -46.70 5.14
CA GLY A 40 21.82 -46.38 4.74
C GLY A 40 21.16 -45.34 5.65
N LEU A 41 21.34 -45.43 6.97
CA LEU A 41 20.84 -44.44 7.93
C LEU A 41 21.56 -43.08 7.80
N LEU A 42 22.88 -43.10 7.63
CA LEU A 42 23.66 -41.88 7.38
C LEU A 42 23.27 -41.26 6.03
N GLY A 43 23.18 -42.06 4.97
CA GLY A 43 22.74 -41.60 3.64
C GLY A 43 21.32 -41.03 3.64
N ALA A 44 20.37 -41.67 4.33
CA ALA A 44 19.01 -41.17 4.49
C ALA A 44 18.95 -39.90 5.36
N GLY A 45 19.74 -39.82 6.43
CA GLY A 45 19.86 -38.61 7.27
C GLY A 45 20.45 -37.43 6.51
N PHE A 46 21.54 -37.65 5.76
CA PHE A 46 22.12 -36.65 4.86
C PHE A 46 21.16 -36.26 3.74
N GLY A 47 20.46 -37.22 3.14
CA GLY A 47 19.45 -36.99 2.12
C GLY A 47 18.27 -36.15 2.63
N ALA A 48 17.74 -36.48 3.81
CA ALA A 48 16.68 -35.72 4.47
C ALA A 48 17.12 -34.31 4.86
N TRP A 49 18.34 -34.15 5.38
CA TRP A 49 18.92 -32.85 5.69
C TRP A 49 19.12 -32.00 4.43
N ALA A 50 19.68 -32.59 3.36
CA ALA A 50 19.88 -31.91 2.09
C ALA A 50 18.53 -31.51 1.45
N ALA A 51 17.55 -32.41 1.44
CA ALA A 51 16.20 -32.16 0.96
C ALA A 51 15.51 -31.05 1.77
N GLY A 52 15.61 -31.08 3.11
CA GLY A 52 15.07 -30.03 3.98
C GLY A 52 15.74 -28.67 3.74
N ARG A 53 17.06 -28.66 3.48
CA ARG A 53 17.79 -27.44 3.15
C ARG A 53 17.39 -26.88 1.78
N ILE A 54 17.23 -27.74 0.77
CA ILE A 54 16.76 -27.36 -0.57
C ILE A 54 15.32 -26.83 -0.50
N ALA A 55 14.42 -27.52 0.20
CA ALA A 55 13.03 -27.10 0.37
C ALA A 55 12.92 -25.75 1.08
N LYS A 56 13.68 -25.53 2.16
CA LYS A 56 13.72 -24.22 2.86
C LYS A 56 14.23 -23.11 1.95
N ARG A 57 15.27 -23.40 1.16
CA ARG A 57 15.86 -22.45 0.21
C ARG A 57 14.87 -22.08 -0.90
N SER A 58 14.19 -23.07 -1.50
CA SER A 58 13.14 -22.84 -2.50
C SER A 58 12.01 -21.98 -1.93
N LYS A 59 11.48 -22.36 -0.76
CA LYS A 59 10.41 -21.61 -0.10
C LYS A 59 10.78 -20.15 0.18
N GLN A 60 12.02 -19.88 0.58
CA GLN A 60 12.53 -18.52 0.77
C GLN A 60 12.63 -17.74 -0.54
N HIS A 61 13.07 -18.39 -1.62
CA HIS A 61 13.13 -17.77 -2.94
C HIS A 61 11.73 -17.40 -3.44
N ASP A 62 10.77 -18.30 -3.28
CA ASP A 62 9.39 -18.12 -3.72
C ASP A 62 8.70 -17.02 -2.91
N ALA A 63 8.96 -16.95 -1.59
CA ALA A 63 8.46 -15.87 -0.74
C ALA A 63 8.99 -14.49 -1.17
N ILE A 64 10.30 -14.34 -1.37
CA ILE A 64 10.89 -13.06 -1.80
C ILE A 64 10.40 -12.67 -3.20
N THR A 65 10.29 -13.63 -4.12
CA THR A 65 9.80 -13.37 -5.48
C THR A 65 8.34 -12.93 -5.46
N THR A 66 7.52 -13.54 -4.61
CA THR A 66 6.12 -13.15 -4.41
C THR A 66 6.02 -11.74 -3.83
N GLU A 67 6.85 -11.41 -2.85
CA GLU A 67 6.90 -10.08 -2.24
C GLU A 67 7.34 -9.00 -3.24
N ILE A 68 8.31 -9.31 -4.12
CA ILE A 68 8.72 -8.40 -5.20
C ILE A 68 7.58 -8.18 -6.21
N ARG A 69 6.85 -9.23 -6.59
CA ARG A 69 5.67 -9.09 -7.47
C ARG A 69 4.58 -8.25 -6.81
N GLY A 70 4.33 -8.47 -5.52
CA GLY A 70 3.41 -7.66 -4.73
C GLY A 70 3.84 -6.19 -4.67
N THR A 71 5.13 -5.92 -4.53
CA THR A 71 5.70 -4.57 -4.48
C THR A 71 5.51 -3.87 -5.82
N ASN A 72 5.75 -4.58 -6.93
CA ASN A 72 5.52 -4.05 -8.28
C ASN A 72 4.02 -3.74 -8.51
N LEU A 73 3.11 -4.59 -8.05
CA LEU A 73 1.67 -4.33 -8.12
C LEU A 73 1.30 -3.09 -7.30
N ALA A 74 1.74 -3.00 -6.04
CA ALA A 74 1.49 -1.85 -5.18
C ALA A 74 2.03 -0.55 -5.80
N MET A 75 3.21 -0.60 -6.42
CA MET A 75 3.82 0.54 -7.12
C MET A 75 2.93 1.05 -8.26
N LEU A 76 2.41 0.15 -9.10
CA LEU A 76 1.52 0.51 -10.21
C LEU A 76 0.22 1.14 -9.72
N LEU A 77 -0.37 0.58 -8.65
CA LEU A 77 -1.62 1.08 -8.07
C LEU A 77 -1.42 2.48 -7.44
N ALA A 78 -0.31 2.67 -6.71
CA ALA A 78 0.06 3.96 -6.14
C ALA A 78 0.33 5.01 -7.24
N GLN A 79 1.04 4.63 -8.31
CA GLN A 79 1.29 5.49 -9.46
C GLN A 79 -0.01 5.86 -10.19
N GLN A 80 -0.97 4.94 -10.28
CA GLN A 80 -2.28 5.25 -10.87
C GLN A 80 -3.03 6.29 -10.04
N ALA A 81 -3.02 6.18 -8.71
CA ALA A 81 -3.61 7.20 -7.83
C ALA A 81 -2.93 8.57 -8.00
N PHE A 82 -1.59 8.58 -8.09
CA PHE A 82 -0.81 9.78 -8.35
C PHE A 82 -1.21 10.44 -9.69
N ASN A 83 -1.24 9.65 -10.77
CA ASN A 83 -1.55 10.16 -12.11
C ASN A 83 -2.99 10.69 -12.20
N LEU A 84 -3.96 10.02 -11.58
CA LEU A 84 -5.35 10.49 -11.53
C LEU A 84 -5.48 11.82 -10.76
N ALA A 85 -4.79 11.94 -9.62
CA ALA A 85 -4.76 13.18 -8.85
C ALA A 85 -4.10 14.33 -9.62
N LEU A 86 -2.99 14.05 -10.31
CA LEU A 86 -2.28 15.02 -11.13
C LEU A 86 -3.14 15.50 -12.31
N GLY A 87 -3.76 14.56 -13.02
CA GLY A 87 -4.69 14.86 -14.10
C GLY A 87 -5.85 15.74 -13.63
N LEU A 88 -6.48 15.36 -12.51
CA LEU A 88 -7.57 16.13 -11.90
C LEU A 88 -7.12 17.55 -11.50
N LYS A 89 -5.92 17.69 -10.92
CA LYS A 89 -5.35 18.99 -10.55
C LYS A 89 -5.20 19.90 -11.76
N ILE A 90 -4.58 19.37 -12.83
CA ILE A 90 -4.33 20.11 -14.07
C ILE A 90 -5.64 20.50 -14.75
N SER A 91 -6.54 19.55 -14.96
CA SER A 91 -7.69 19.74 -15.84
C SER A 91 -8.83 20.50 -15.18
N ALA A 92 -8.99 20.40 -13.86
CA ALA A 92 -10.19 20.88 -13.19
C ALA A 92 -9.90 21.64 -11.88
N VAL A 93 -9.24 21.01 -10.91
CA VAL A 93 -9.19 21.56 -9.54
C VAL A 93 -8.45 22.89 -9.48
N LYS A 94 -7.24 22.98 -10.04
CA LYS A 94 -6.45 24.22 -10.03
C LYS A 94 -7.16 25.39 -10.73
N PRO A 95 -7.60 25.27 -12.00
CA PRO A 95 -8.26 26.39 -12.66
C PRO A 95 -9.56 26.81 -11.94
N LEU A 96 -10.31 25.87 -11.38
CA LEU A 96 -11.53 26.18 -10.64
C LEU A 96 -11.26 26.91 -9.32
N THR A 97 -10.30 26.45 -8.52
CA THR A 97 -9.99 27.07 -7.23
C THR A 97 -9.35 28.44 -7.39
N GLU A 98 -8.50 28.63 -8.40
CA GLU A 98 -7.91 29.93 -8.74
C GLU A 98 -8.97 30.92 -9.23
N ALA A 99 -9.85 30.50 -10.15
CA ALA A 99 -10.95 31.34 -10.64
C ALA A 99 -11.91 31.71 -9.49
N TYR A 100 -12.24 30.76 -8.62
CA TYR A 100 -13.06 31.02 -7.44
C TYR A 100 -12.40 32.00 -6.48
N ALA A 101 -11.12 31.81 -6.15
CA ALA A 101 -10.39 32.68 -5.24
C ALA A 101 -10.30 34.11 -5.79
N LYS A 102 -10.08 34.27 -7.10
CA LYS A 102 -10.10 35.56 -7.79
C LYS A 102 -11.48 36.21 -7.68
N ALA A 103 -12.54 35.52 -8.07
CA ALA A 103 -13.92 36.03 -8.01
C ALA A 103 -14.34 36.42 -6.59
N ARG A 104 -13.92 35.64 -5.57
CA ARG A 104 -14.22 35.94 -4.17
C ARG A 104 -13.51 37.21 -3.69
N ARG A 105 -12.24 37.42 -4.07
CA ARG A 105 -11.50 38.65 -3.75
C ARG A 105 -12.14 39.86 -4.42
N GLU A 106 -12.45 39.77 -5.71
CA GLU A 106 -13.11 40.84 -6.44
C GLU A 106 -14.47 41.21 -5.82
N TYR A 107 -15.26 40.22 -5.39
CA TYR A 107 -16.50 40.47 -4.67
C TYR A 107 -16.27 41.21 -3.35
N GLN A 108 -15.27 40.80 -2.56
CA GLN A 108 -14.94 41.40 -1.27
C GLN A 108 -14.39 42.83 -1.40
N ASP A 109 -13.57 43.09 -2.42
CA ASP A 109 -12.98 44.41 -2.68
C ASP A 109 -14.00 45.40 -3.23
N THR A 110 -15.09 44.91 -3.83
CA THR A 110 -16.18 45.72 -4.35
C THR A 110 -17.12 46.14 -3.22
N ALA A 111 -16.67 47.07 -2.37
CA ALA A 111 -17.46 47.68 -1.29
C ALA A 111 -18.78 48.36 -1.74
N ASN A 112 -19.06 48.44 -3.05
CA ASN A 112 -20.12 49.28 -3.64
C ASN A 112 -21.02 48.57 -4.68
N GLY A 113 -21.33 47.28 -4.51
CA GLY A 113 -22.49 46.68 -5.20
C GLY A 113 -22.38 46.55 -6.73
N ARG A 114 -21.17 46.47 -7.28
CA ARG A 114 -20.99 46.07 -8.68
C ARG A 114 -21.17 44.55 -8.76
N ARG A 115 -22.13 44.10 -9.58
CA ARG A 115 -22.32 42.67 -9.90
C ARG A 115 -21.00 42.12 -10.43
N VAL A 116 -20.51 41.04 -9.83
CA VAL A 116 -19.36 40.27 -10.34
C VAL A 116 -19.67 39.91 -11.78
N SER A 117 -18.89 40.49 -12.70
CA SER A 117 -19.16 40.46 -14.14
C SER A 117 -18.59 39.20 -14.82
N GLU A 118 -17.90 38.32 -14.09
CA GLU A 118 -17.41 37.04 -14.62
C GLU A 118 -18.43 35.94 -14.36
N THR A 119 -18.89 35.27 -15.42
CA THR A 119 -19.72 34.06 -15.36
C THR A 119 -19.04 33.02 -14.47
N GLN A 120 -19.63 32.73 -13.32
CA GLN A 120 -19.08 31.80 -12.34
C GLN A 120 -19.03 30.39 -12.95
N ASN A 121 -17.88 29.73 -12.84
CA ASN A 121 -17.72 28.38 -13.36
C ASN A 121 -18.43 27.36 -12.44
N LEU A 122 -19.60 26.90 -12.88
CA LEU A 122 -20.42 25.89 -12.23
C LEU A 122 -20.34 24.52 -12.94
N GLN A 123 -19.31 24.29 -13.76
CA GLN A 123 -19.12 22.99 -14.42
C GLN A 123 -18.88 21.89 -13.40
N LYS A 124 -19.64 20.79 -13.46
CA LYS A 124 -19.44 19.62 -12.58
C LYS A 124 -18.14 18.88 -12.89
N ILE A 125 -17.57 18.27 -11.87
CA ILE A 125 -16.32 17.53 -11.96
C ILE A 125 -16.58 16.07 -11.59
N SER A 126 -16.13 15.14 -12.41
CA SER A 126 -16.25 13.72 -12.10
C SER A 126 -15.31 13.33 -10.95
N PRO A 127 -15.80 12.54 -9.97
CA PRO A 127 -14.93 11.87 -9.00
C PRO A 127 -13.88 11.00 -9.69
N ILE A 128 -12.75 10.78 -9.02
CA ILE A 128 -11.72 9.84 -9.49
C ILE A 128 -11.97 8.46 -8.91
N ASN A 129 -11.57 7.40 -9.62
CA ASN A 129 -11.74 6.02 -9.16
C ASN A 129 -10.42 5.23 -9.21
N PRO A 130 -9.42 5.58 -8.39
CA PRO A 130 -8.25 4.73 -8.24
C PRO A 130 -8.62 3.39 -7.56
N PRO A 131 -7.91 2.30 -7.88
CA PRO A 131 -8.14 0.96 -7.30
C PRO A 131 -7.67 0.88 -5.83
N VAL A 132 -8.40 1.53 -4.93
CA VAL A 132 -8.03 1.69 -3.51
C VAL A 132 -8.11 0.39 -2.72
N ASP A 133 -9.03 -0.51 -3.06
CA ASP A 133 -9.16 -1.80 -2.39
C ASP A 133 -8.03 -2.74 -2.78
N GLU A 134 -7.67 -2.76 -4.06
CA GLU A 134 -6.50 -3.49 -4.54
C GLU A 134 -5.21 -2.92 -3.94
N LEU A 135 -5.12 -1.60 -3.81
CA LEU A 135 -3.97 -0.94 -3.17
C LEU A 135 -3.88 -1.33 -1.69
N ARG A 136 -5.00 -1.32 -0.97
CA ARG A 136 -5.11 -1.76 0.42
C ARG A 136 -4.63 -3.20 0.57
N THR A 137 -5.19 -4.12 -0.20
CA THR A 137 -4.81 -5.54 -0.16
C THR A 137 -3.34 -5.74 -0.55
N ALA A 138 -2.85 -5.03 -1.58
CA ALA A 138 -1.45 -5.13 -1.98
C ALA A 138 -0.49 -4.64 -0.89
N THR A 139 -0.79 -3.52 -0.24
CA THR A 139 0.13 -2.89 0.73
C THR A 139 0.01 -3.43 2.15
N LEU A 140 -1.20 -3.72 2.63
CA LEU A 140 -1.46 -4.05 4.04
C LEU A 140 -1.54 -5.56 4.31
N GLU A 141 -1.88 -6.37 3.31
CA GLU A 141 -2.07 -7.81 3.48
C GLU A 141 -0.96 -8.63 2.81
N LYS A 142 -0.51 -8.21 1.62
CA LYS A 142 0.41 -8.99 0.79
C LYS A 142 1.89 -8.67 1.02
N LEU A 143 2.23 -7.56 1.66
CA LEU A 143 3.59 -7.05 1.78
C LEU A 143 4.02 -6.86 3.23
N THR A 144 5.30 -7.09 3.50
CA THR A 144 5.90 -6.80 4.81
C THR A 144 6.50 -5.40 4.82
N LEU A 145 5.62 -4.40 4.79
CA LEU A 145 6.01 -2.99 4.72
C LEU A 145 6.44 -2.42 6.08
N GLU A 146 7.34 -1.44 6.05
CA GLU A 146 7.69 -0.66 7.23
C GLU A 146 6.63 0.40 7.55
N GLY A 147 6.62 0.92 8.79
CA GLY A 147 5.64 1.89 9.27
C GLY A 147 5.39 3.09 8.34
N PRO A 148 6.41 3.73 7.77
CA PRO A 148 6.22 4.84 6.84
C PRO A 148 5.42 4.47 5.59
N ALA A 149 5.70 3.32 4.99
CA ALA A 149 5.01 2.84 3.79
C ALA A 149 3.54 2.50 4.10
N ILE A 150 3.28 1.81 5.21
CA ILE A 150 1.93 1.50 5.69
C ILE A 150 1.13 2.79 5.90
N ARG A 151 1.73 3.79 6.55
CA ARG A 151 1.07 5.06 6.83
C ARG A 151 0.78 5.85 5.55
N ALA A 152 1.71 5.88 4.60
CA ALA A 152 1.47 6.50 3.30
C ALA A 152 0.32 5.81 2.55
N ALA A 153 0.26 4.47 2.56
CA ALA A 153 -0.84 3.72 1.96
C ALA A 153 -2.20 4.05 2.58
N LEU A 154 -2.28 4.07 3.92
CA LEU A 154 -3.50 4.47 4.62
C LEU A 154 -3.92 5.91 4.29
N ALA A 155 -2.97 6.83 4.23
CA ALA A 155 -3.24 8.22 3.88
C ALA A 155 -3.75 8.36 2.43
N VAL A 156 -3.19 7.62 1.47
CA VAL A 156 -3.72 7.58 0.09
C VAL A 156 -5.19 7.11 0.08
N ILE A 157 -5.48 6.01 0.76
CA ILE A 157 -6.84 5.43 0.80
C ILE A 157 -7.83 6.44 1.41
N GLU A 158 -7.49 7.03 2.55
CA GLU A 158 -8.33 8.02 3.23
C GLU A 158 -8.55 9.27 2.37
N THR A 159 -7.48 9.82 1.79
CA THR A 159 -7.56 11.05 1.00
C THR A 159 -8.39 10.87 -0.27
N VAL A 160 -8.36 9.70 -0.92
CA VAL A 160 -9.25 9.42 -2.06
C VAL A 160 -10.72 9.55 -1.66
N HIS A 161 -11.10 8.98 -0.50
CA HIS A 161 -12.46 9.08 0.00
C HIS A 161 -12.85 10.53 0.32
N HIS A 162 -11.96 11.28 0.98
CA HIS A 162 -12.18 12.69 1.28
C HIS A 162 -12.34 13.54 0.02
N LEU A 163 -11.43 13.39 -0.94
CA LEU A 163 -11.48 14.11 -2.20
C LEU A 163 -12.79 13.84 -2.96
N ASN A 164 -13.16 12.57 -3.12
CA ASN A 164 -14.39 12.20 -3.82
C ASN A 164 -15.64 12.72 -3.11
N ARG A 165 -15.68 12.67 -1.77
CA ARG A 165 -16.78 13.26 -1.00
C ARG A 165 -16.89 14.76 -1.24
N THR A 166 -15.77 15.48 -1.24
CA THR A 166 -15.76 16.93 -1.48
C THR A 166 -16.19 17.27 -2.91
N LEU A 167 -15.75 16.50 -3.91
CA LEU A 167 -16.20 16.66 -5.30
C LEU A 167 -17.71 16.45 -5.44
N THR A 168 -18.26 15.41 -4.80
CA THR A 168 -19.71 15.15 -4.79
C THR A 168 -20.47 16.29 -4.12
N MET A 169 -20.06 16.70 -2.92
CA MET A 169 -20.68 17.82 -2.20
C MET A 169 -20.67 19.11 -3.04
N ARG A 170 -19.55 19.40 -3.72
CA ARG A 170 -19.46 20.56 -4.61
C ARG A 170 -20.42 20.45 -5.78
N ASN A 171 -20.56 19.27 -6.39
CA ASN A 171 -21.49 19.05 -7.50
C ASN A 171 -22.95 19.16 -7.07
N GLU A 172 -23.30 18.67 -5.87
CA GLU A 172 -24.63 18.83 -5.27
C GLU A 172 -24.94 20.31 -5.03
N LEU A 173 -23.98 21.08 -4.50
CA LEU A 173 -24.14 22.52 -4.32
C LEU A 173 -24.26 23.26 -5.64
N VAL A 174 -23.54 22.84 -6.68
CA VAL A 174 -23.72 23.34 -8.05
C VAL A 174 -25.14 23.10 -8.53
N ASP A 175 -25.72 21.92 -8.29
CA ASP A 175 -27.12 21.66 -8.65
C ASP A 175 -28.08 22.61 -7.94
N THR A 176 -27.89 22.80 -6.64
CA THR A 176 -28.68 23.76 -5.85
C THR A 176 -28.61 25.18 -6.44
N LEU A 177 -27.41 25.61 -6.84
CA LEU A 177 -27.17 26.93 -7.42
C LEU A 177 -27.75 27.08 -8.83
N LEU A 178 -27.64 26.05 -9.68
CA LEU A 178 -28.16 26.08 -11.06
C LEU A 178 -29.69 26.04 -11.14
N HIS A 179 -30.35 25.42 -10.16
CA HIS A 179 -31.81 25.29 -10.12
C HIS A 179 -32.50 26.31 -9.21
N ASP A 180 -31.78 27.32 -8.74
CA ASP A 180 -32.27 28.38 -7.83
C ASP A 180 -32.96 27.82 -6.57
N GLN A 181 -32.46 26.68 -6.05
CA GLN A 181 -32.99 26.02 -4.85
C GLN A 181 -32.37 26.60 -3.57
N LEU A 182 -32.31 27.93 -3.50
CA LEU A 182 -31.63 28.63 -2.42
C LEU A 182 -32.49 28.69 -1.14
N PRO A 183 -31.90 28.60 0.06
CA PRO A 183 -32.63 28.85 1.30
C PRO A 183 -33.29 30.24 1.30
N ARG A 184 -34.44 30.37 1.97
CA ARG A 184 -35.17 31.65 2.03
C ARG A 184 -34.27 32.77 2.56
N GLY A 185 -34.27 33.91 1.87
CA GLY A 185 -33.46 35.07 2.23
C GLY A 185 -32.02 35.02 1.71
N MET A 186 -31.53 33.87 1.26
CA MET A 186 -30.21 33.75 0.63
C MET A 186 -30.26 34.13 -0.85
N ALA A 187 -29.13 34.58 -1.36
CA ALA A 187 -28.91 34.85 -2.78
C ALA A 187 -27.72 34.03 -3.24
N PHE A 188 -27.52 33.94 -4.56
CA PHE A 188 -26.46 33.15 -5.17
C PHE A 188 -25.09 33.45 -4.55
N GLU A 189 -24.78 34.74 -4.36
CA GLU A 189 -23.49 35.22 -3.86
C GLU A 189 -23.23 34.78 -2.42
N HIS A 190 -24.27 34.75 -1.58
CA HIS A 190 -24.16 34.30 -0.19
C HIS A 190 -23.77 32.81 -0.11
N MET A 191 -24.38 31.99 -0.97
CA MET A 191 -24.14 30.54 -1.03
C MET A 191 -22.81 30.21 -1.74
N TYR A 192 -22.49 30.94 -2.81
CA TYR A 192 -21.30 30.70 -3.63
C TYR A 192 -20.02 31.18 -2.92
N PHE A 193 -20.02 32.38 -2.35
CA PHE A 193 -18.83 32.95 -1.70
C PHE A 193 -18.73 32.64 -0.19
N GLY A 194 -19.77 32.07 0.40
CA GLY A 194 -19.84 31.81 1.85
C GLY A 194 -19.84 33.13 2.61
N ILE A 195 -20.79 34.01 2.31
CA ILE A 195 -20.89 35.34 2.92
C ILE A 195 -22.09 35.37 3.84
N GLU A 196 -21.87 35.88 5.05
CA GLU A 196 -22.90 36.02 6.06
C GLU A 196 -23.97 37.04 5.61
N LYS A 197 -25.24 36.65 5.78
CA LYS A 197 -26.39 37.52 5.64
C LYS A 197 -27.35 37.29 6.81
N ASP A 198 -27.74 38.36 7.48
CA ASP A 198 -28.71 38.34 8.59
C ASP A 198 -28.36 37.30 9.69
N GLY A 199 -27.06 37.11 9.98
CA GLY A 199 -26.59 36.12 10.98
C GLY A 199 -26.45 34.69 10.45
N HIS A 200 -26.78 34.44 9.18
CA HIS A 200 -26.69 33.13 8.53
C HIS A 200 -25.55 33.12 7.50
N CYS A 201 -24.68 32.11 7.58
CA CYS A 201 -23.61 31.88 6.61
C CYS A 201 -23.67 30.43 6.13
N HIS A 202 -23.53 30.22 4.83
CA HIS A 202 -23.43 28.88 4.24
C HIS A 202 -22.07 28.73 3.54
N GLU A 203 -21.09 28.21 4.26
CA GLU A 203 -19.71 28.11 3.76
C GLU A 203 -19.47 26.89 2.87
N GLY A 204 -20.46 26.01 2.69
CA GLY A 204 -20.28 24.70 2.05
C GLY A 204 -19.62 24.75 0.67
N TYR A 205 -19.96 25.70 -0.21
CA TYR A 205 -19.31 25.79 -1.52
C TYR A 205 -17.87 26.29 -1.38
N SER A 206 -17.65 27.30 -0.54
CA SER A 206 -16.33 27.86 -0.27
C SER A 206 -15.37 26.84 0.36
N ASP A 207 -15.88 26.05 1.31
CA ASP A 207 -15.17 24.95 1.95
C ASP A 207 -14.86 23.86 0.94
N ALA A 208 -15.82 23.50 0.08
CA ALA A 208 -15.60 22.50 -0.95
C ALA A 208 -14.47 22.90 -1.91
N MET A 209 -14.44 24.17 -2.35
CA MET A 209 -13.39 24.67 -3.23
C MET A 209 -12.00 24.61 -2.55
N ARG A 210 -11.90 25.05 -1.29
CA ARG A 210 -10.66 24.97 -0.51
C ARG A 210 -10.21 23.51 -0.32
N ASP A 211 -11.14 22.66 0.09
CA ASP A 211 -10.88 21.28 0.46
C ASP A 211 -10.54 20.42 -0.78
N MET A 212 -11.11 20.72 -1.95
CA MET A 212 -10.72 20.09 -3.22
C MET A 212 -9.24 20.33 -3.53
N GLY A 213 -8.78 21.59 -3.42
CA GLY A 213 -7.37 21.93 -3.62
C GLY A 213 -6.49 21.17 -2.64
N ARG A 214 -6.82 21.24 -1.35
CA ARG A 214 -6.09 20.54 -0.29
C ARG A 214 -6.02 19.03 -0.48
N PHE A 215 -7.16 18.36 -0.68
CA PHE A 215 -7.18 16.90 -0.78
C PHE A 215 -6.55 16.39 -2.08
N THR A 216 -6.56 17.19 -3.14
CA THR A 216 -5.80 16.87 -4.37
C THR A 216 -4.30 16.92 -4.10
N ASP A 217 -3.83 17.95 -3.38
CA ASP A 217 -2.42 18.05 -2.96
C ASP A 217 -2.03 16.92 -2.00
N ASP A 218 -2.87 16.63 -1.00
CA ASP A 218 -2.66 15.52 -0.07
C ASP A 218 -2.51 14.19 -0.83
N LEU A 219 -3.36 13.94 -1.83
CA LEU A 219 -3.33 12.70 -2.60
C LEU A 219 -2.05 12.60 -3.44
N LEU A 220 -1.62 13.70 -4.07
CA LEU A 220 -0.36 13.77 -4.80
C LEU A 220 0.83 13.48 -3.87
N PHE A 221 0.86 14.13 -2.71
CA PHE A 221 1.93 13.96 -1.75
C PHE A 221 2.01 12.53 -1.19
N PHE A 222 0.89 11.97 -0.74
CA PHE A 222 0.88 10.64 -0.12
C PHE A 222 1.13 9.52 -1.13
N SER A 223 0.59 9.63 -2.35
CA SER A 223 0.83 8.64 -3.40
C SER A 223 2.29 8.67 -3.87
N TYR A 224 2.87 9.86 -4.04
CA TYR A 224 4.30 10.02 -4.32
C TYR A 224 5.17 9.43 -3.20
N THR A 225 4.86 9.74 -1.94
CA THR A 225 5.57 9.21 -0.77
C THR A 225 5.49 7.68 -0.73
N LEU A 226 4.31 7.12 -0.98
CA LEU A 226 4.13 5.67 -1.05
C LEU A 226 4.98 5.03 -2.15
N CYS A 227 5.01 5.63 -3.35
CA CYS A 227 5.90 5.18 -4.43
C CYS A 227 7.37 5.19 -4.00
N GLN A 228 7.83 6.22 -3.29
CA GLN A 228 9.22 6.26 -2.79
C GLN A 228 9.51 5.17 -1.77
N GLU A 229 8.59 4.91 -0.84
CA GLU A 229 8.76 3.85 0.16
C GLU A 229 8.72 2.45 -0.45
N LEU A 230 7.85 2.21 -1.43
CA LEU A 230 7.81 0.97 -2.20
C LEU A 230 9.08 0.77 -3.02
N ASP A 231 9.67 1.84 -3.55
CA ASP A 231 10.94 1.78 -4.27
C ASP A 231 12.08 1.33 -3.34
N LYS A 232 12.19 1.94 -2.16
CA LYS A 232 13.16 1.55 -1.13
C LYS A 232 12.98 0.09 -0.72
N HIS A 233 11.74 -0.33 -0.47
CA HIS A 233 11.42 -1.71 -0.12
C HIS A 233 11.81 -2.69 -1.25
N GLY A 234 11.45 -2.39 -2.50
CA GLY A 234 11.80 -3.19 -3.67
C GLY A 234 13.32 -3.32 -3.87
N VAL A 235 14.09 -2.25 -3.65
CA VAL A 235 15.56 -2.29 -3.66
C VAL A 235 16.12 -3.23 -2.61
N ALA A 236 15.60 -3.13 -1.38
CA ALA A 236 16.04 -3.99 -0.29
C ALA A 236 15.75 -5.47 -0.58
N LEU A 237 14.56 -5.78 -1.09
CA LEU A 237 14.19 -7.14 -1.51
C LEU A 237 15.08 -7.65 -2.64
N ARG A 238 15.35 -6.83 -3.67
CA ARG A 238 16.24 -7.21 -4.78
C ARG A 238 17.65 -7.49 -4.29
N ALA A 239 18.19 -6.67 -3.39
CA ALA A 239 19.51 -6.88 -2.80
C ALA A 239 19.56 -8.17 -1.98
N ARG A 240 18.52 -8.43 -1.18
CA ARG A 240 18.37 -9.67 -0.40
C ARG A 240 18.27 -10.89 -1.32
N CYS A 241 17.50 -10.79 -2.40
CA CYS A 241 17.36 -11.86 -3.40
C CYS A 241 18.71 -12.19 -4.01
N LYS A 242 19.43 -11.20 -4.57
CA LYS A 242 20.77 -11.38 -5.18
C LYS A 242 21.78 -12.03 -4.24
N LYS A 243 21.74 -11.69 -2.94
CA LYS A 243 22.63 -12.25 -1.91
C LYS A 243 22.36 -13.74 -1.66
N LEU A 244 21.09 -14.17 -1.72
CA LEU A 244 20.66 -15.52 -1.37
C LEU A 244 20.56 -16.45 -2.58
N PHE A 245 20.18 -15.91 -3.72
CA PHE A 245 19.85 -16.60 -4.96
C PHE A 245 20.44 -15.75 -6.09
N ARG A 246 21.44 -16.27 -6.82
CA ARG A 246 22.17 -15.54 -7.87
C ARG A 246 21.29 -15.20 -9.10
N GLY A 247 19.97 -15.17 -8.97
CA GLY A 247 19.00 -14.87 -10.01
C GLY A 247 18.76 -13.37 -10.17
N GLU A 248 18.33 -12.98 -11.37
CA GLU A 248 17.90 -11.62 -11.64
C GLU A 248 16.41 -11.47 -11.30
N VAL A 249 16.08 -10.39 -10.60
CA VAL A 249 14.70 -9.98 -10.36
C VAL A 249 14.51 -8.53 -10.81
N SER A 250 13.38 -8.29 -11.48
CA SER A 250 12.93 -6.98 -11.92
C SER A 250 12.10 -6.30 -10.84
N ILE A 251 12.40 -5.03 -10.59
CA ILE A 251 11.63 -4.15 -9.73
C ILE A 251 11.18 -2.95 -10.55
N LEU A 252 9.93 -2.55 -10.38
CA LEU A 252 9.43 -1.30 -10.93
C LEU A 252 9.98 -0.13 -10.13
N ARG A 253 10.27 0.95 -10.85
CA ARG A 253 10.82 2.20 -10.30
C ARG A 253 9.85 3.31 -10.63
N PHE A 254 9.45 4.08 -9.64
CA PHE A 254 8.72 5.30 -9.90
C PHE A 254 9.70 6.40 -10.31
N ARG A 255 9.37 7.09 -11.40
CA ARG A 255 10.06 8.31 -11.82
C ARG A 255 8.99 9.35 -12.13
N LEU A 256 9.17 10.53 -11.56
CA LEU A 256 8.37 11.66 -11.97
C LEU A 256 8.74 12.04 -13.41
N ALA A 257 7.75 12.42 -14.20
CA ALA A 257 7.99 12.90 -15.56
C ALA A 257 8.60 14.31 -15.52
N ASP A 258 9.54 14.58 -16.43
CA ASP A 258 10.29 15.84 -16.49
C ASP A 258 9.42 17.04 -16.90
N ASP A 259 8.22 16.79 -17.44
CA ASP A 259 7.27 17.78 -17.93
C ASP A 259 6.25 18.23 -16.87
N VAL A 260 6.32 17.69 -15.64
CA VAL A 260 5.46 18.13 -14.54
C VAL A 260 5.86 19.54 -14.12
N ALA A 261 4.99 20.51 -14.41
CA ALA A 261 5.25 21.91 -14.11
C ALA A 261 5.55 22.16 -12.62
N GLU A 262 6.39 23.16 -12.36
CA GLU A 262 6.73 23.58 -11.00
C GLU A 262 5.47 23.98 -10.21
N GLY A 263 5.43 23.61 -8.93
CA GLY A 263 4.28 23.84 -8.04
C GLY A 263 3.09 22.89 -8.25
N MET A 264 3.17 21.92 -9.17
CA MET A 264 2.12 20.92 -9.33
C MET A 264 2.18 19.83 -8.25
N ILE A 265 3.38 19.47 -7.81
CA ILE A 265 3.58 18.64 -6.62
C ILE A 265 3.68 19.57 -5.41
N PRO A 266 2.95 19.30 -4.33
CA PRO A 266 3.03 20.13 -3.14
C PRO A 266 4.40 19.98 -2.45
N ASP A 267 4.83 21.06 -1.82
CA ASP A 267 6.09 21.09 -1.06
C ASP A 267 6.01 20.19 0.17
N ALA A 268 7.05 19.40 0.42
CA ALA A 268 7.19 18.56 1.59
C ALA A 268 7.14 19.35 2.91
N GLU A 269 7.50 20.64 2.90
CA GLU A 269 7.39 21.50 4.09
C GLU A 269 5.94 21.65 4.58
N ALA A 270 4.95 21.63 3.68
CA ALA A 270 3.53 21.63 4.05
C ALA A 270 3.14 20.38 4.87
N TYR A 271 3.90 19.29 4.71
CA TYR A 271 3.67 18.00 5.35
C TYR A 271 4.64 17.71 6.50
N LYS A 272 5.46 18.68 6.94
CA LYS A 272 6.48 18.45 7.98
C LYS A 272 5.94 17.83 9.27
N LEU A 273 4.72 18.19 9.70
CA LEU A 273 4.09 17.60 10.89
C LEU A 273 3.72 16.14 10.66
N TRP A 274 3.20 15.84 9.46
CA TRP A 274 2.90 14.47 9.07
C TRP A 274 4.21 13.66 8.99
N LEU A 275 5.27 14.21 8.41
CA LEU A 275 6.59 13.58 8.31
C LEU A 275 7.31 13.43 9.66
N ALA A 276 7.21 14.40 10.57
CA ALA A 276 7.87 14.35 11.88
C ALA A 276 7.37 13.17 12.73
N ARG A 277 6.09 12.83 12.59
CA ARG A 277 5.49 11.66 13.25
C ARG A 277 5.97 10.31 12.68
N LEU A 278 6.84 10.29 11.66
CA LEU A 278 7.42 9.09 11.06
C LEU A 278 8.74 8.64 11.70
N GLN A 279 9.36 9.39 12.61
CA GLN A 279 10.68 9.03 13.12
C GLN A 279 10.62 7.80 14.05
N THR A 280 10.72 6.61 13.46
CA THR A 280 11.24 5.42 14.12
C THR A 280 12.74 5.62 14.35
N GLY A 281 13.20 5.43 15.59
CA GLY A 281 14.57 5.72 16.00
C GLY A 281 15.62 4.86 15.29
N ALA A 282 16.12 5.32 14.14
CA ALA A 282 17.47 5.05 13.63
C ALA A 282 17.77 5.93 12.40
N SER A 283 18.84 6.72 12.50
CA SER A 283 19.52 7.44 11.42
C SER A 283 18.76 8.59 10.73
N SER A 284 18.85 9.76 11.34
CA SER A 284 18.67 11.06 10.69
C SER A 284 19.73 11.25 9.58
N LYS A 285 19.42 10.85 8.35
CA LYS A 285 19.91 11.56 7.16
C LYS A 285 18.74 12.36 6.60
N LYS A 286 18.95 13.68 6.49
CA LYS A 286 17.97 14.68 6.06
C LYS A 286 17.55 14.44 4.60
N TRP A 287 16.60 13.55 4.41
CA TRP A 287 16.09 13.08 3.11
C TRP A 287 15.27 14.15 2.36
N TRP A 288 14.82 15.21 3.04
CA TRP A 288 14.12 16.35 2.45
C TRP A 288 15.03 17.31 1.64
N ARG A 289 16.35 17.09 1.59
CA ARG A 289 17.26 17.92 0.77
C ARG A 289 17.27 17.59 -0.72
N PHE A 290 16.53 16.58 -1.16
CA PHE A 290 16.42 16.19 -2.58
C PHE A 290 15.27 16.86 -3.34
N TRP A 291 14.56 17.81 -2.72
CA TRP A 291 13.41 18.52 -3.32
C TRP A 291 13.81 19.77 -4.14
N HIS A 292 15.11 20.07 -4.24
CA HIS A 292 15.64 21.13 -5.10
C HIS A 292 16.72 20.58 -6.01
N ARG A 293 16.33 19.99 -7.14
CA ARG A 293 17.14 19.90 -8.36
C ARG A 293 16.30 19.44 -9.54
#